data_AF-A0A950Z5A7-F1
#
_entry.id   AF-A0A950Z5A7-F1
#
_cell.length_a   1.000
_cell.length_b   1.000
_cell.length_c   1.000
_cell.angle_alpha   90.00
_cell.angle_beta   90.00
_cell.angle_gamma   90.00
#
_symmetry.space_group_name_H-M   'P 1'
#
loop_
_entity.id
_entity.type
_entity.pdbx_description
1 polymer ?
#
loop_
_entity_poly.entity_id
_entity_poly.type
_entity_poly.pdbx_seq_one_letter_code
_entity_poly.pdbx_strand_id
1 'polypeptide(L)'
;LQLDDVSGDDFCGGIFRGYSEFFFRSMNMVYLHGYENHMNGMALGPRYNFVQPGWKIVPFVEGGVGFGFADSQGITEGGRQRGLGQDFNFMFSVAGGATYDFARDWFARLAFFYAHFSNAGQSQPERANNSIDAVGPELSFGYRF
;
A
#
# COMPACT_ATOMS: atom_id res chain seq x y z
N LEU A 1 9.27 7.27 20.53
CA LEU A 1 8.87 5.92 21.01
C LEU A 1 10.10 5.12 21.43
N GLN A 2 10.15 4.61 22.65
CA GLN A 2 11.16 3.63 23.06
C GLN A 2 10.75 2.27 22.47
N LEU A 3 11.67 1.62 21.72
CA LEU A 3 11.46 0.35 21.01
C LEU A 3 11.45 -0.81 22.02
N ASP A 4 10.44 -0.87 22.89
CA ASP A 4 10.46 -1.80 24.02
C ASP A 4 9.92 -3.20 23.70
N ASP A 5 9.44 -3.45 22.47
CA ASP A 5 8.88 -4.75 22.07
C ASP A 5 9.45 -5.20 20.71
N VAL A 6 10.70 -5.64 20.73
CA VAL A 6 11.32 -6.34 19.60
C VAL A 6 11.11 -7.84 19.75
N SER A 7 10.78 -8.51 18.64
CA SER A 7 10.55 -9.95 18.58
C SER A 7 11.55 -10.63 17.65
N GLY A 8 11.76 -11.94 17.80
CA GLY A 8 12.57 -12.72 16.87
C GLY A 8 14.08 -12.72 17.13
N ASP A 9 14.52 -12.35 18.34
CA ASP A 9 15.94 -12.32 18.74
C ASP A 9 16.64 -13.69 18.61
N ASP A 10 15.91 -14.78 18.90
CA ASP A 10 16.48 -16.15 18.86
C ASP A 10 16.17 -16.93 17.58
N PHE A 11 15.23 -16.45 16.75
CA PHE A 11 14.78 -17.17 15.55
C PHE A 11 15.71 -16.92 14.35
N CYS A 12 16.17 -18.01 13.71
CA CYS A 12 17.16 -17.96 12.62
C CYS A 12 18.40 -17.10 12.93
N GLY A 13 18.89 -17.14 14.17
CA GLY A 13 20.06 -16.36 14.59
C GLY A 13 19.81 -14.86 14.69
N GLY A 14 18.55 -14.43 14.89
CA GLY A 14 18.19 -13.04 15.09
C GLY A 14 17.99 -12.23 13.81
N ILE A 15 18.09 -12.85 12.63
CA ILE A 15 17.94 -12.12 11.35
C ILE A 15 16.54 -11.53 11.15
N PHE A 16 15.53 -12.11 11.81
CA PHE A 16 14.14 -11.63 11.78
C PHE A 16 13.81 -10.68 12.92
N ARG A 17 14.81 -10.28 13.72
CA ARG A 17 14.62 -9.31 14.79
C ARG A 17 13.94 -8.06 14.28
N GLY A 18 12.89 -7.61 14.96
CA GLY A 18 12.10 -6.48 14.49
C GLY A 18 10.91 -6.16 15.35
N TYR A 19 10.11 -5.20 14.91
CA TYR A 19 8.86 -4.83 15.55
C TYR A 19 7.73 -4.67 14.51
N SER A 20 6.51 -4.94 14.96
CA SER A 20 5.31 -4.66 14.19
C SER A 20 4.81 -3.26 14.49
N GLU A 21 4.37 -2.54 13.47
CA GLU A 21 3.62 -1.31 13.60
C GLU A 21 2.33 -1.39 12.78
N PHE A 22 1.37 -0.54 13.11
CA PHE A 22 0.14 -0.39 12.35
C PHE A 22 0.16 0.95 11.63
N PHE A 23 -0.02 0.93 10.31
CA PHE A 23 -0.04 2.14 9.50
C PHE A 23 -1.46 2.50 9.06
N PHE A 24 -1.65 3.79 8.83
CA PHE A 24 -2.79 4.36 8.11
C PHE A 24 -2.24 5.21 6.97
N ARG A 25 -2.85 5.11 5.80
CA ARG A 25 -2.44 5.78 4.56
C ARG A 25 -3.67 6.35 3.86
N SER A 26 -3.58 7.60 3.42
CA SER A 26 -4.45 8.13 2.38
C SER A 26 -3.71 8.03 1.04
N MET A 27 -4.47 7.84 -0.03
CA MET A 27 -3.93 7.66 -1.39
C MET A 27 -4.67 8.59 -2.33
N ASN A 28 -3.92 9.19 -3.26
CA ASN A 28 -4.44 9.92 -4.40
C ASN A 28 -3.60 9.48 -5.60
N MET A 29 -4.16 8.63 -6.44
CA MET A 29 -3.52 8.06 -7.61
C MET A 29 -4.07 8.75 -8.86
N VAL A 30 -3.18 9.12 -9.77
CA VAL A 30 -3.54 9.63 -11.10
C VAL A 30 -3.14 8.56 -12.11
N TYR A 31 -4.08 8.13 -12.93
CA TYR A 31 -3.81 7.17 -13.99
C TYR A 31 -3.34 7.92 -15.24
N LEU A 32 -2.15 7.58 -15.73
CA LEU A 32 -1.62 8.17 -16.97
C LEU A 32 -2.19 7.51 -18.22
N HIS A 33 -2.53 6.22 -18.11
CA HIS A 33 -3.13 5.42 -19.16
C HIS A 33 -4.13 4.47 -18.49
N GLY A 34 -5.35 4.44 -18.97
CA GLY A 34 -6.44 3.71 -18.35
C GLY A 34 -7.78 4.29 -18.79
N TYR A 35 -8.86 3.67 -18.34
CA TYR A 35 -10.20 4.20 -18.56
C TYR A 35 -10.55 5.26 -17.51
N GLU A 36 -10.09 5.03 -16.28
CA GLU A 36 -10.14 5.94 -15.15
C GLU A 36 -9.07 7.02 -15.26
N ASN A 37 -9.35 8.21 -14.69
CA ASN A 37 -8.35 9.29 -14.59
C ASN A 37 -7.72 9.34 -13.21
N HIS A 38 -8.45 8.95 -12.16
CA HIS A 38 -7.96 9.06 -10.80
C HIS A 38 -8.57 8.04 -9.84
N MET A 39 -7.92 7.86 -8.70
CA MET A 39 -8.44 7.12 -7.57
C MET A 39 -7.99 7.74 -6.25
N ASN A 40 -8.95 8.02 -5.38
CA ASN A 40 -8.67 8.50 -4.03
C ASN A 40 -9.13 7.46 -3.02
N GLY A 41 -8.36 7.25 -1.96
CA GLY A 41 -8.69 6.19 -1.02
C GLY A 41 -7.95 6.24 0.29
N MET A 42 -8.23 5.24 1.11
CA MET A 42 -7.55 5.02 2.37
C MET A 42 -7.21 3.54 2.52
N ALA A 43 -6.09 3.29 3.18
CA ALA A 43 -5.57 1.97 3.45
C ALA A 43 -5.01 1.92 4.87
N LEU A 44 -5.08 0.74 5.48
CA LEU A 44 -4.51 0.48 6.79
C LEU A 44 -4.00 -0.96 6.83
N GLY A 45 -3.04 -1.21 7.72
CA GLY A 45 -2.58 -2.57 7.95
C GLY A 45 -1.29 -2.66 8.74
N PRO A 46 -0.82 -3.90 8.95
CA PRO A 46 0.42 -4.15 9.64
C PRO A 46 1.64 -3.91 8.74
N ARG A 47 2.71 -3.40 9.35
CA ARG A 47 4.07 -3.38 8.81
C ARG A 47 5.01 -4.05 9.81
N TYR A 48 5.89 -4.90 9.32
CA TYR A 48 6.98 -5.45 10.12
C TYR A 48 8.30 -4.80 9.70
N ASN A 49 9.02 -4.23 10.66
CA ASN A 49 10.30 -3.57 10.47
C ASN A 49 11.42 -4.44 11.01
N PHE A 50 12.38 -4.83 10.16
CA PHE A 50 13.54 -5.64 10.52
C PHE A 50 14.64 -4.75 11.09
N VAL A 51 14.87 -4.83 12.39
CA VAL A 51 15.79 -3.94 13.12
C VAL A 51 16.96 -4.72 13.69
N GLN A 52 18.17 -4.27 13.37
CA GLN A 52 19.40 -4.77 13.99
C GLN A 52 20.12 -3.63 14.72
N PRO A 53 20.91 -3.94 15.77
CA PRO A 53 21.72 -2.94 16.47
C PRO A 53 22.61 -2.14 15.50
N GLY A 54 22.51 -0.81 15.56
CA GLY A 54 23.34 0.11 14.77
C GLY A 54 22.94 0.30 13.31
N TRP A 55 21.90 -0.38 12.81
CA TRP A 55 21.43 -0.18 11.44
C TRP A 55 20.74 1.18 11.27
N LYS A 56 21.11 1.90 10.21
CA LYS A 56 20.40 3.11 9.73
C LYS A 56 19.44 2.82 8.59
N ILE A 57 19.55 1.63 8.00
CA ILE A 57 18.69 1.14 6.93
C ILE A 57 17.89 0.00 7.53
N VAL A 58 16.58 0.17 7.62
CA VAL A 58 15.65 -0.77 8.25
C VAL A 58 14.76 -1.35 7.15
N PRO A 59 14.99 -2.59 6.72
CA PRO A 59 14.09 -3.27 5.80
C PRO A 59 12.70 -3.42 6.43
N PHE A 60 11.66 -3.49 5.60
CA PHE A 60 10.30 -3.77 6.07
C PHE A 60 9.49 -4.52 5.03
N VAL A 61 8.44 -5.16 5.51
CA VAL A 61 7.33 -5.69 4.70
C VAL A 61 6.01 -5.22 5.29
N GLU A 62 5.02 -5.00 4.45
CA GLU A 62 3.69 -4.56 4.88
C GLU A 62 2.59 -5.20 4.04
N GLY A 63 1.43 -5.35 4.69
CA GLY A 63 0.18 -5.69 4.05
C GLY A 63 -0.86 -4.62 4.37
N GLY A 64 -1.70 -4.28 3.41
CA GLY A 64 -2.73 -3.28 3.56
C GLY A 64 -4.06 -3.76 2.99
N VAL A 65 -5.14 -3.32 3.65
CA VAL A 65 -6.50 -3.38 3.11
C VAL A 65 -7.09 -1.98 3.15
N GLY A 66 -8.01 -1.70 2.25
CA GLY A 66 -8.54 -0.36 2.11
C GLY A 66 -9.74 -0.28 1.19
N PHE A 67 -10.06 0.96 0.86
CA PHE A 67 -11.10 1.30 -0.09
C PHE A 67 -10.72 2.56 -0.86
N GLY A 68 -11.31 2.73 -2.03
CA GLY A 68 -11.10 3.90 -2.87
C GLY A 68 -12.33 4.26 -3.70
N PHE A 69 -12.31 5.47 -4.22
CA PHE A 69 -13.27 6.04 -5.13
C PHE A 69 -12.54 6.44 -6.41
N ALA A 70 -12.97 5.87 -7.54
CA ALA A 70 -12.50 6.23 -8.87
C ALA A 70 -13.64 6.81 -9.71
N ASP A 71 -13.33 7.39 -10.86
CA ASP A 71 -14.29 7.85 -11.86
C ASP A 71 -14.66 6.74 -12.86
N SER A 72 -14.95 5.55 -12.36
CA SER A 72 -15.17 4.35 -13.16
C SER A 72 -16.61 4.13 -13.61
N GLN A 73 -17.57 4.87 -13.04
CA GLN A 73 -18.98 4.63 -13.31
C GLN A 73 -19.38 4.95 -14.75
N GLY A 74 -19.87 3.93 -15.46
CA GLY A 74 -20.50 4.09 -16.79
C GLY A 74 -19.53 4.19 -17.96
N ILE A 75 -18.24 3.93 -17.75
CA ILE A 75 -17.24 3.90 -18.82
C ILE A 75 -17.58 2.77 -19.81
N THR A 76 -17.78 3.14 -21.08
CA THR A 76 -18.03 2.21 -22.18
C THR A 76 -17.10 2.53 -23.34
N GLU A 77 -16.35 1.54 -23.83
CA GLU A 77 -15.49 1.68 -25.02
C GLU A 77 -15.71 0.49 -25.96
N GLY A 78 -15.91 0.77 -27.25
CA GLY A 78 -16.19 -0.25 -28.26
C GLY A 78 -17.47 -1.05 -28.00
N GLY A 79 -18.47 -0.44 -27.36
CA GLY A 79 -19.74 -1.09 -26.99
C GLY A 79 -19.64 -2.07 -25.82
N ARG A 80 -18.50 -2.08 -25.09
CA ARG A 80 -18.29 -2.92 -23.90
C ARG A 80 -18.08 -2.04 -22.68
N GLN A 81 -18.60 -2.49 -21.55
CA GLN A 81 -18.33 -1.86 -20.27
C GLN A 81 -16.86 -2.06 -19.89
N ARG A 82 -16.25 -0.98 -19.44
CA ARG A 82 -14.84 -0.89 -19.06
C ARG A 82 -14.72 -0.35 -17.64
N GLY A 83 -13.50 -0.40 -17.13
CA GLY A 83 -13.19 0.06 -15.78
C GLY A 83 -13.81 -0.78 -14.68
N LEU A 84 -13.78 -0.23 -13.46
CA LEU A 84 -14.20 -0.89 -12.23
C LEU A 84 -15.73 -1.03 -12.07
N GLY A 85 -16.54 -0.59 -13.04
CA GLY A 85 -18.01 -0.74 -13.03
C GLY A 85 -18.75 0.18 -12.05
N GLN A 86 -18.13 0.60 -10.96
CA GLN A 86 -18.65 1.59 -10.01
C GLN A 86 -17.49 2.38 -9.40
N ASP A 87 -17.80 3.50 -8.78
CA ASP A 87 -16.78 4.39 -8.22
C ASP A 87 -16.14 3.79 -6.96
N PHE A 88 -16.95 3.22 -6.06
CA PHE A 88 -16.47 2.61 -4.81
C PHE A 88 -15.82 1.24 -5.05
N ASN A 89 -14.60 1.06 -4.56
CA ASN A 89 -13.84 -0.17 -4.71
C ASN A 89 -13.09 -0.53 -3.43
N PHE A 90 -12.89 -1.83 -3.22
CA PHE A 90 -11.99 -2.35 -2.19
C PHE A 90 -10.56 -2.36 -2.71
N MET A 91 -9.61 -2.22 -1.78
CA MET A 91 -8.19 -2.34 -2.06
C MET A 91 -7.57 -3.44 -1.19
N PHE A 92 -6.67 -4.23 -1.77
CA PHE A 92 -5.63 -4.91 -1.01
C PHE A 92 -4.25 -4.53 -1.56
N SER A 93 -3.25 -4.46 -0.70
CA SER A 93 -1.89 -4.09 -1.08
C SER A 93 -0.84 -4.86 -0.31
N VAL A 94 0.31 -5.06 -0.92
CA VAL A 94 1.53 -5.52 -0.26
C VAL A 94 2.68 -4.64 -0.69
N ALA A 95 3.62 -4.37 0.21
CA ALA A 95 4.85 -3.70 -0.17
C ALA A 95 6.04 -4.21 0.63
N GLY A 96 7.22 -4.09 0.05
CA GLY A 96 8.49 -4.36 0.69
C GLY A 96 9.48 -3.25 0.36
N GLY A 97 10.34 -2.90 1.31
CA GLY A 97 11.26 -1.79 1.10
C GLY A 97 12.26 -1.61 2.21
N ALA A 98 12.86 -0.43 2.24
CA ALA A 98 13.75 -0.02 3.32
C ALA A 98 13.50 1.44 3.73
N THR A 99 13.61 1.69 5.02
CA THR A 99 13.61 3.02 5.63
C THR A 99 15.05 3.42 5.94
N TYR A 100 15.43 4.65 5.60
CA TYR A 100 16.74 5.24 5.90
C TYR A 100 16.59 6.43 6.86
N ASP A 101 17.20 6.31 8.03
CA ASP A 101 17.21 7.34 9.07
C ASP A 101 18.36 8.32 8.84
N PHE A 102 18.06 9.43 8.16
CA PHE A 102 19.05 10.45 7.81
C PHE A 102 19.26 11.51 8.88
N ALA A 103 18.30 11.68 9.81
CA ALA A 103 18.43 12.49 11.01
C ALA A 103 17.72 11.82 12.19
N ARG A 104 17.89 12.38 13.40
CA ARG A 104 17.35 11.80 14.64
C ARG A 104 15.87 11.44 14.55
N ASP A 105 15.08 12.35 13.99
CA ASP A 105 13.62 12.23 13.94
C ASP A 105 13.09 12.19 12.50
N TRP A 106 13.96 12.21 11.49
CA TRP A 106 13.56 12.22 10.08
C TRP A 106 14.05 10.98 9.33
N PHE A 107 13.19 10.47 8.45
CA PHE A 107 13.48 9.32 7.62
C PHE A 107 12.99 9.48 6.18
N ALA A 108 13.65 8.79 5.27
CA ALA A 108 13.16 8.54 3.92
C ALA A 108 12.88 7.05 3.77
N ARG A 109 11.95 6.67 2.90
CA ARG A 109 11.63 5.27 2.65
C ARG A 109 11.42 5.05 1.17
N LEU A 110 12.05 3.99 0.67
CA LEU A 110 11.83 3.48 -0.68
C LEU A 110 11.18 2.10 -0.56
N ALA A 111 10.05 1.92 -1.24
CA ALA A 111 9.30 0.68 -1.30
C ALA A 111 9.06 0.26 -2.74
N PHE A 112 8.85 -1.02 -2.95
CA PHE A 112 8.19 -1.56 -4.11
C PHE A 112 6.85 -2.12 -3.66
N PHE A 113 5.76 -1.67 -4.28
CA PHE A 113 4.41 -2.01 -3.87
C PHE A 113 3.63 -2.68 -4.98
N TYR A 114 2.63 -3.46 -4.58
CA TYR A 114 1.55 -3.96 -5.41
C TYR A 114 0.22 -3.60 -4.73
N ALA A 115 -0.76 -3.16 -5.51
CA ALA A 115 -2.11 -2.89 -5.05
C ALA A 115 -3.13 -3.41 -6.08
N HIS A 116 -4.24 -3.95 -5.60
CA HIS A 116 -5.34 -4.42 -6.41
C HIS A 116 -6.63 -3.73 -5.98
N PHE A 117 -7.40 -3.27 -6.97
CA PHE A 117 -8.67 -2.59 -6.77
C PHE A 117 -9.79 -3.33 -7.47
N SER A 118 -10.89 -3.56 -6.76
CA SER A 118 -12.04 -4.32 -7.26
C SER A 118 -13.30 -3.98 -6.45
N ASN A 119 -14.45 -4.05 -7.10
CA ASN A 119 -15.74 -3.89 -6.43
C ASN A 119 -16.31 -5.21 -5.86
N ALA A 120 -15.53 -6.30 -5.91
CA ALA A 120 -15.94 -7.64 -5.46
C ALA A 120 -17.25 -8.17 -6.09
N GLY A 121 -17.58 -7.71 -7.31
CA GLY A 121 -18.77 -8.11 -8.04
C GLY A 121 -20.05 -7.35 -7.68
N GLN A 122 -19.96 -6.31 -6.83
CA GLN A 122 -21.12 -5.54 -6.36
C GLN A 122 -21.91 -4.84 -7.47
N SER A 123 -21.27 -4.59 -8.61
CA SER A 123 -21.90 -3.93 -9.75
C SER A 123 -22.49 -4.90 -10.78
N GLN A 124 -22.33 -6.21 -10.61
CA GLN A 124 -22.74 -7.23 -11.58
C GLN A 124 -24.18 -7.69 -11.35
N PRO A 125 -24.91 -8.10 -12.42
CA PRO A 125 -24.48 -8.18 -13.82
C PRO A 125 -24.56 -6.85 -14.60
N GLU A 126 -25.11 -5.79 -14.00
CA GLU A 126 -25.41 -4.53 -14.70
C GLU A 126 -24.16 -3.84 -15.23
N ARG A 127 -23.04 -3.93 -14.50
CA ARG A 127 -21.74 -3.36 -14.86
C ARG A 127 -20.60 -4.34 -14.55
N ALA A 128 -19.79 -4.63 -15.56
CA ALA A 128 -18.62 -5.50 -15.39
C ALA A 128 -17.58 -4.90 -14.43
N ASN A 129 -17.00 -5.73 -13.56
CA ASN A 129 -15.89 -5.38 -12.68
C ASN A 129 -14.56 -5.73 -13.38
N ASN A 130 -13.96 -4.78 -14.07
CA ASN A 130 -12.61 -4.94 -14.62
C ASN A 130 -11.61 -4.39 -13.60
N SER A 131 -11.15 -5.25 -12.69
CA SER A 131 -10.23 -4.89 -11.61
C SER A 131 -8.94 -4.26 -12.13
N ILE A 132 -8.37 -3.36 -11.34
CA ILE A 132 -7.11 -2.67 -11.65
C ILE A 132 -6.02 -3.17 -10.73
N ASP A 133 -4.87 -3.51 -11.31
CA ASP A 133 -3.63 -3.79 -10.58
C ASP A 133 -2.64 -2.63 -10.78
N ALA A 134 -2.02 -2.20 -9.70
CA ALA A 134 -0.94 -1.23 -9.70
C ALA A 134 0.31 -1.85 -9.10
N VAL A 135 1.46 -1.60 -9.73
CA VAL A 135 2.77 -2.04 -9.23
C VAL A 135 3.80 -0.97 -9.52
N GLY A 136 4.70 -0.71 -8.57
CA GLY A 136 5.76 0.26 -8.81
C GLY A 136 6.55 0.65 -7.57
N PRO A 137 7.51 1.57 -7.75
CA PRO A 137 8.24 2.15 -6.64
C PRO A 137 7.39 3.20 -5.91
N GLU A 138 7.55 3.30 -4.59
CA GLU A 138 7.01 4.35 -3.74
C GLU A 138 8.16 5.00 -2.95
N LEU A 139 8.28 6.32 -3.03
CA LEU A 139 9.21 7.10 -2.22
C LEU A 139 8.41 7.93 -1.22
N SER A 140 8.81 7.88 0.06
CA SER A 140 8.19 8.66 1.12
C SER A 140 9.22 9.30 2.05
N PHE A 141 8.82 10.39 2.70
CA PHE A 141 9.59 11.10 3.71
C PHE A 141 8.71 11.27 4.95
N GLY A 142 9.29 11.15 6.13
CA GLY A 142 8.52 11.22 7.37
C GLY A 142 9.31 11.72 8.56
N TYR A 143 8.55 12.02 9.61
CA TYR A 143 9.04 12.51 10.90
C TYR A 143 8.51 11.60 12.02
N ARG A 144 9.31 11.37 13.07
CA ARG A 144 8.95 10.59 14.26
C ARG A 144 8.75 11.52 15.45
N PHE A 145 7.62 11.37 16.15
CA PHE A 145 7.28 12.12 17.35
C PHE A 145 7.30 11.25 18.62
#